data_AF-A0A7W3J4H7-F1
#
_entry.id   AF-A0A7W3J4H7-F1
#
_cell.length_a   1.000
_cell.length_b   1.000
_cell.length_c   1.000
_cell.angle_alpha   90.00
_cell.angle_beta   90.00
_cell.angle_gamma   90.00
#
_symmetry.space_group_name_H-M   'P 1'
#
loop_
_entity.id
_entity.type
_entity.pdbx_description
1 polymer ?
#
loop_
_entity_poly.entity_id
_entity_poly.type
_entity_poly.pdbx_seq_one_letter_code
_entity_poly.pdbx_strand_id
1 'polypeptide(L)'
;MSADNWGVCPQCKVSRERDIANTERAVAETYGKVSVEKFDDARARLEAKRAEPIQYTLREDYEMGLDEDGEFYVIYSGGCRECGLTHKFKHSEQVDLTGGAA
;
A
#
# COMPACT_ATOMS: atom_id res chain seq x y z
N MET A 1 -0.82 1.32 -21.75
CA MET A 1 -0.87 1.13 -20.29
C MET A 1 0.25 0.18 -19.86
N SER A 2 1.41 0.69 -19.42
CA SER A 2 2.47 -0.14 -18.85
C SER A 2 2.13 -0.43 -17.39
N ALA A 3 1.71 -1.67 -17.13
CA ALA A 3 1.16 -2.18 -15.88
C ALA A 3 2.22 -2.53 -14.81
N ASP A 4 3.30 -1.77 -14.73
CA ASP A 4 4.48 -2.12 -13.93
C ASP A 4 4.59 -1.33 -12.62
N ASN A 5 3.65 -0.42 -12.33
CA ASN A 5 3.68 0.33 -11.08
C ASN A 5 3.02 -0.48 -9.96
N TRP A 6 3.88 -1.12 -9.16
CA TRP A 6 3.48 -1.84 -7.95
C TRP A 6 4.02 -1.14 -6.71
N GLY A 7 3.16 -1.00 -5.70
CA GLY A 7 3.48 -0.38 -4.43
C GLY A 7 2.98 -1.17 -3.23
N VAL A 8 3.31 -0.66 -2.05
CA VAL A 8 2.80 -1.19 -0.78
C VAL A 8 1.35 -0.77 -0.60
N CYS A 9 0.45 -1.73 -0.45
CA CYS A 9 -0.94 -1.43 -0.12
C CYS A 9 -1.06 -0.82 1.28
N PRO A 10 -1.67 0.36 1.44
CA PRO A 10 -1.81 1.01 2.74
C PRO A 10 -2.67 0.20 3.72
N GLN A 11 -3.71 -0.48 3.22
CA GLN A 11 -4.56 -1.32 4.05
C GLN A 11 -3.82 -2.58 4.54
N CYS A 12 -3.04 -3.24 3.68
CA CYS A 12 -2.21 -4.37 4.07
C CYS A 12 -1.13 -3.94 5.08
N LYS A 13 -0.53 -2.75 4.90
CA LYS A 13 0.43 -2.18 5.85
C LYS A 13 -0.19 -2.01 7.23
N VAL A 14 -1.34 -1.34 7.32
CA VAL A 14 -2.05 -1.13 8.59
C VAL A 14 -2.46 -2.46 9.23
N SER A 15 -2.94 -3.42 8.45
CA SER A 15 -3.28 -4.76 8.95
C SER A 15 -2.06 -5.44 9.56
N ARG A 16 -0.94 -5.41 8.86
CA ARG A 16 0.31 -6.02 9.33
C ARG A 16 0.82 -5.38 10.61
N GLU A 17 0.83 -4.04 10.70
CA GLU A 17 1.23 -3.31 11.90
C GLU A 17 0.36 -3.69 13.09
N ARG A 18 -0.96 -3.80 12.88
CA ARG A 18 -1.91 -4.27 13.89
C ARG A 18 -1.61 -5.71 14.33
N ASP A 19 -1.31 -6.60 13.39
CA ASP A 19 -1.01 -8.00 13.69
C ASP A 19 0.30 -8.16 14.47
N ILE A 20 1.31 -7.32 14.19
CA ILE A 20 2.56 -7.27 14.95
C ILE A 20 2.27 -6.77 16.37
N ALA A 21 1.55 -5.66 16.52
CA ALA A 21 1.20 -5.11 17.83
C ALA A 21 0.38 -6.09 18.70
N ASN A 22 -0.56 -6.81 18.08
CA ASN A 22 -1.31 -7.86 18.75
C ASN A 22 -0.42 -9.02 19.22
N THR A 23 0.53 -9.43 18.37
CA THR A 23 1.49 -10.50 18.71
C THR A 23 2.42 -10.05 19.83
N GLU A 24 2.91 -8.82 19.79
CA GLU A 24 3.74 -8.24 20.83
C GLU A 24 3.05 -8.23 22.20
N ARG A 25 1.78 -7.79 22.24
CA ARG A 25 0.96 -7.84 23.45
C ARG A 25 0.81 -9.28 23.96
N ALA A 26 0.51 -10.23 23.07
CA ALA A 26 0.36 -11.64 23.45
C ALA A 26 1.68 -12.22 24.01
N VAL A 27 2.83 -11.89 23.43
CA VAL A 27 4.14 -12.30 23.95
C VAL A 27 4.38 -11.70 25.33
N ALA A 28 4.16 -10.40 25.51
CA ALA A 28 4.32 -9.73 26.79
C ALA A 28 3.44 -10.35 27.90
N GLU A 29 2.21 -10.72 27.57
CA GLU A 29 1.27 -11.37 28.52
C GLU A 29 1.73 -12.74 29.02
N THR A 30 2.67 -13.40 28.32
CA THR A 30 3.25 -14.68 28.75
C THR A 30 4.45 -14.55 29.68
N TYR A 31 4.99 -13.34 29.85
CA TYR A 31 6.15 -13.10 30.70
C TYR A 31 5.88 -13.56 32.15
N GLY A 32 6.77 -14.39 32.68
CA GLY A 32 6.63 -14.99 34.01
C GLY A 32 5.54 -16.06 34.15
N LYS A 33 4.78 -16.37 33.09
CA LYS A 33 3.75 -17.43 33.06
C LYS A 33 4.20 -18.70 32.36
N VAL A 34 5.20 -18.61 31.49
CA VAL A 34 5.79 -19.74 30.77
C VAL A 34 7.27 -19.89 31.11
N SER A 35 7.89 -21.02 30.73
CA SER A 35 9.34 -21.19 30.86
C SER A 35 10.08 -20.15 30.02
N VAL A 36 11.31 -19.82 30.43
CA VAL A 36 12.18 -18.87 29.72
C VAL A 36 12.35 -19.27 28.26
N GLU A 37 12.63 -20.55 28.00
CA GLU A 37 12.76 -21.09 26.64
C GLU A 37 11.52 -20.81 25.77
N LYS A 38 10.32 -21.02 26.30
CA LYS A 38 9.07 -20.75 25.55
C LYS A 38 8.86 -19.26 25.30
N PHE A 39 9.25 -18.42 26.25
CA PHE A 39 9.17 -16.98 26.10
C PHE A 39 10.17 -16.46 25.06
N ASP A 40 11.40 -16.96 25.09
CA ASP A 40 12.45 -16.61 24.13
C ASP A 40 12.09 -17.07 22.71
N ASP A 41 11.53 -18.27 22.56
CA ASP A 41 10.97 -18.74 21.29
C ASP A 41 9.87 -17.82 20.76
N ALA A 42 8.96 -17.38 21.64
CA ALA A 42 7.87 -16.48 21.27
C ALA A 42 8.39 -15.09 20.84
N ARG A 43 9.42 -14.57 21.52
CA ARG A 43 10.12 -13.35 21.13
C ARG A 43 10.85 -13.50 19.79
N ALA A 44 11.57 -14.60 19.57
CA ALA A 44 12.26 -14.85 18.32
C ALA A 44 11.29 -14.87 17.13
N ARG A 45 10.10 -15.46 17.30
CA ARG A 45 9.03 -15.46 16.29
C ARG A 45 8.48 -14.05 16.02
N LEU A 46 8.30 -13.23 17.07
CA LEU A 46 7.88 -11.84 16.92
C LEU A 46 8.92 -11.03 16.13
N GLU A 47 10.22 -11.19 16.42
CA GLU A 47 11.29 -10.52 15.70
C GLU A 47 11.37 -10.97 14.24
N ALA A 48 11.19 -12.26 13.95
CA ALA A 48 11.09 -12.75 12.58
C ALA A 48 9.91 -12.11 11.82
N LYS A 49 8.73 -11.98 12.46
CA LYS A 49 7.55 -11.32 11.88
C LYS A 49 7.77 -9.83 11.62
N ARG A 50 8.56 -9.16 12.46
CA ARG A 50 8.97 -7.76 12.26
C ARG A 50 9.94 -7.61 11.08
N ALA A 51 10.87 -8.55 10.95
CA ALA A 51 11.90 -8.52 9.92
C ALA A 51 11.40 -8.88 8.51
N GLU A 52 10.26 -9.57 8.39
CA GLU A 52 9.70 -9.94 7.08
C GLU A 52 9.48 -8.70 6.19
N PRO A 53 9.83 -8.68 4.90
CA PRO A 53 9.60 -7.51 4.06
C PRO A 53 8.11 -7.30 3.75
N ILE A 54 7.65 -6.05 3.70
CA ILE A 54 6.29 -5.75 3.25
C ILE A 54 6.19 -5.93 1.74
N GLN A 55 5.20 -6.71 1.30
CA GLN A 55 5.06 -7.08 -0.10
C GLN A 55 4.39 -5.97 -0.91
N TYR A 56 4.83 -5.83 -2.16
CA TYR A 56 4.24 -4.91 -3.13
C TYR A 56 3.02 -5.60 -3.72
N THR A 57 1.85 -5.03 -3.43
CA THR A 57 0.56 -5.70 -3.62
C THR A 57 -0.50 -4.77 -4.19
N LEU A 58 -0.26 -3.45 -4.16
CA LEU A 58 -1.08 -2.43 -4.81
C LEU A 58 -0.56 -2.23 -6.22
N ARG A 59 -1.35 -2.59 -7.23
CA ARG A 59 -1.09 -2.24 -8.62
C ARG A 59 -1.74 -0.90 -8.91
N GLU A 60 -1.01 -0.02 -9.59
CA GLU A 60 -1.49 1.27 -10.04
C GLU A 60 -1.45 1.32 -11.57
N ASP A 61 -2.56 1.68 -12.18
CA ASP A 61 -2.69 1.91 -13.62
C ASP A 61 -3.17 3.35 -13.81
N TYR A 62 -2.38 4.16 -14.52
CA TYR A 62 -2.71 5.55 -14.80
C TYR A 62 -2.44 5.92 -16.25
N GLU A 63 -3.15 6.92 -16.72
CA GLU A 63 -3.03 7.50 -18.04
C GLU A 63 -3.23 9.00 -17.92
N MET A 64 -2.40 9.76 -18.61
CA MET A 64 -2.50 11.22 -18.69
C MET A 64 -2.16 11.66 -20.10
N GLY A 65 -2.90 12.64 -20.60
CA GLY A 65 -2.73 13.12 -21.95
C GLY A 65 -3.41 14.46 -22.19
N LEU A 66 -3.10 15.04 -23.34
CA LEU A 66 -3.76 16.19 -23.94
C LEU A 66 -4.06 15.79 -25.38
N ASP A 67 -5.32 15.82 -25.78
CA ASP A 67 -5.70 15.47 -27.15
C ASP A 67 -5.59 16.65 -28.13
N GLU A 68 -5.91 16.39 -29.41
CA GLU A 68 -5.84 17.40 -30.48
C GLU A 68 -6.86 18.53 -30.32
N ASP A 69 -7.94 18.30 -29.56
CA ASP A 69 -8.99 19.27 -29.27
C ASP A 69 -8.68 20.11 -28.01
N GLY A 70 -7.56 19.82 -27.34
CA GLY A 70 -7.12 20.53 -26.14
C GLY A 70 -7.76 20.04 -24.84
N GLU A 71 -8.37 18.86 -24.82
CA GLU A 71 -8.82 18.22 -23.58
C GLU A 71 -7.62 17.57 -22.87
N PHE A 72 -7.23 18.16 -21.73
CA PHE A 72 -6.32 17.51 -20.80
C PHE A 72 -7.09 16.48 -19.98
N TYR A 73 -6.52 15.29 -19.79
CA TYR A 73 -7.13 14.25 -18.95
C TYR A 73 -6.10 13.54 -18.08
N VAL A 74 -6.58 13.09 -16.92
CA VAL A 74 -5.88 12.19 -16.00
C VAL A 74 -6.85 11.10 -15.56
N ILE A 75 -6.48 9.85 -15.79
CA ILE A 75 -7.21 8.66 -15.36
C ILE A 75 -6.28 7.86 -14.47
N TYR A 76 -6.76 7.49 -13.28
CA TYR A 76 -6.03 6.67 -12.34
C TYR A 76 -6.92 5.54 -11.83
N SER A 77 -6.34 4.36 -11.67
CA SER A 77 -6.93 3.27 -10.91
C SER A 77 -5.87 2.54 -10.11
N GLY A 78 -6.23 2.14 -8.90
CA GLY A 78 -5.39 1.35 -8.01
C GLY A 78 -6.15 0.15 -7.48
N GLY A 79 -5.48 -0.99 -7.36
CA GLY A 79 -6.07 -2.23 -6.89
C GLY A 79 -5.08 -3.10 -6.10
N CYS A 80 -5.44 -3.51 -4.90
CA CYS A 80 -4.65 -4.45 -4.12
C CYS A 80 -5.09 -5.89 -4.40
N ARG A 81 -4.14 -6.76 -4.80
CA ARG A 81 -4.42 -8.17 -5.09
C ARG A 81 -4.67 -9.04 -3.84
N GLU A 82 -4.26 -8.58 -2.66
CA GLU A 82 -4.38 -9.35 -1.42
C GLU A 82 -5.67 -9.00 -0.65
N CYS A 83 -5.92 -7.71 -0.40
CA CYS A 83 -7.04 -7.27 0.45
C CYS A 83 -8.24 -6.74 -0.33
N GLY A 84 -8.16 -6.62 -1.65
CA GLY A 84 -9.24 -6.11 -2.49
C GLY A 84 -9.49 -4.61 -2.40
N LEU A 85 -8.60 -3.83 -1.77
CA LEU A 85 -8.66 -2.36 -1.81
C LEU A 85 -8.68 -1.90 -3.26
N THR A 86 -9.63 -1.03 -3.62
CA THR A 86 -9.69 -0.42 -4.95
C THR A 86 -9.89 1.09 -4.85
N HIS A 87 -9.29 1.84 -5.77
CA HIS A 87 -9.50 3.26 -5.95
C HIS A 87 -9.56 3.59 -7.43
N LYS A 88 -10.42 4.52 -7.82
CA LYS A 88 -10.53 5.02 -9.19
C LYS A 88 -10.70 6.53 -9.15
N PHE A 89 -10.01 7.21 -10.04
CA PHE A 89 -10.05 8.65 -10.18
C PHE A 89 -10.01 9.02 -11.67
N LYS A 90 -10.79 10.03 -12.06
CA LYS A 90 -10.78 10.60 -13.40
C LYS A 90 -10.96 12.10 -13.28
N HIS A 91 -10.15 12.83 -14.03
CA HIS A 91 -10.25 14.26 -14.21
C HIS A 91 -10.04 14.61 -15.68
N SER A 92 -10.75 15.62 -16.18
CA SER A 92 -10.42 16.27 -17.43
C SER A 92 -10.77 17.75 -17.37
N GLU A 93 -10.06 18.55 -18.15
CA GLU A 93 -10.28 19.98 -18.29
C GLU A 93 -9.90 20.46 -19.70
N GLN A 94 -10.52 21.55 -20.12
CA GLN A 94 -10.18 22.20 -21.38
C GLN A 94 -9.01 23.15 -21.16
N VAL A 95 -7.93 22.97 -21.92
CA VAL A 95 -6.81 23.91 -21.91
C VAL A 95 -7.13 25.12 -22.77
N ASP A 96 -6.78 26.32 -22.28
CA ASP A 96 -6.86 27.53 -23.09
C ASP A 96 -5.77 27.52 -24.17
N LEU A 97 -6.17 27.18 -25.40
CA LEU A 97 -5.28 27.15 -26.57
C LEU A 97 -4.98 28.55 -27.14
N THR A 98 -5.59 29.61 -26.60
CA THR A 98 -5.35 30.99 -27.06
C THR A 98 -4.16 31.66 -26.36
N GLY A 99 -3.64 31.04 -25.29
CA GLY A 99 -2.55 31.54 -24.46
C GLY A 99 -1.14 31.20 -25.00
N GLY A 100 -0.77 31.77 -26.15
CA GLY A 100 0.55 31.58 -26.75
C GLY A 100 1.06 32.79 -27.53
N ALA A 101 1.27 33.92 -26.87
CA ALA A 101 2.21 34.98 -27.30
C ALA A 101 2.36 36.07 -26.21
N ALA A 102 3.59 36.22 -25.71
CA ALA A 102 4.19 37.51 -25.38
C ALA A 102 5.68 37.44 -25.75
#